data_AF-A0A2G9XP85-F1
#
_entry.id   AF-A0A2G9XP85-F1
#
_cell.length_a   1.000
_cell.length_b   1.000
_cell.length_c   1.000
_cell.angle_alpha   90.00
_cell.angle_beta   90.00
_cell.angle_gamma   90.00
#
_symmetry.space_group_name_H-M   'P 1'
#
loop_
_entity.id
_entity.type
_entity.pdbx_description
1 polymer ?
#
loop_
_entity_poly.entity_id
_entity_poly.type
_entity_poly.pdbx_seq_one_letter_code
_entity_poly.pdbx_strand_id
1 'polypeptide(L)' 'LAKTIKKVELMSFEDLGAEAIRALEVVDFPAIVINDTKGRDLYVENVNKYRK' A
#
# COMPACT_ATOMS: atom_id res chain seq x y z
N LEU A 1 -0.88 -2.72 12.13
CA LEU A 1 0.12 -2.66 11.05
C LEU A 1 1.49 -3.14 11.52
N ALA A 2 2.19 -2.51 12.47
CA ALA A 2 3.52 -3.00 12.91
C ALA A 2 3.57 -4.51 13.26
N LYS A 3 2.49 -5.07 13.83
CA LYS A 3 2.35 -6.50 14.16
C LYS A 3 2.42 -7.45 12.94
N THR A 4 2.13 -6.96 11.73
CA THR A 4 2.15 -7.76 10.48
C THR A 4 3.54 -7.80 9.84
N ILE A 5 4.48 -6.96 10.28
CA ILE A 5 5.84 -6.87 9.75
C ILE A 5 6.72 -7.91 10.45
N LYS A 6 7.40 -8.77 9.69
CA LYS A 6 8.28 -9.84 10.19
C LYS A 6 9.76 -9.53 10.03
N LYS A 7 10.13 -8.80 8.98
CA LYS A 7 11.50 -8.34 8.73
C LYS A 7 11.50 -6.97 8.07
N VAL A 8 12.50 -6.16 8.39
CA VAL A 8 12.80 -4.87 7.75
C VAL A 8 14.27 -4.85 7.37
N GLU A 9 14.54 -4.53 6.11
CA GLU A 9 15.90 -4.39 5.57
C GLU A 9 16.05 -3.04 4.87
N LEU A 10 17.12 -2.32 5.18
CA LEU A 10 17.44 -1.04 4.53
C LEU A 10 18.08 -1.33 3.17
N MET A 11 17.48 -0.83 2.09
CA MET A 11 17.94 -1.10 0.72
C MET A 11 18.78 0.03 0.14
N SER A 12 18.41 1.28 0.38
CA SER A 12 19.11 2.45 -0.17
C SER A 12 18.71 3.76 0.52
N PHE A 13 19.51 4.81 0.31
CA PHE A 13 19.29 6.18 0.79
C PHE A 13 19.20 6.31 2.32
N GLU A 14 20.17 5.74 3.04
CA GLU A 14 20.20 5.74 4.52
C GLU A 14 20.11 7.15 5.14
N ASP A 15 20.74 8.11 4.49
CA ASP A 15 20.78 9.53 4.88
C ASP A 15 19.40 10.19 4.90
N LEU A 16 18.42 9.67 4.14
CA LEU A 16 17.04 10.13 4.16
C LEU A 16 16.25 9.66 5.40
N GLY A 17 16.88 8.85 6.26
CA GLY A 17 16.29 8.43 7.52
C GLY A 17 14.95 7.70 7.32
N ALA A 18 13.85 8.26 7.81
CA ALA A 18 12.53 7.63 7.74
C ALA A 18 12.03 7.41 6.29
N GLU A 19 12.51 8.20 5.32
CA GLU A 19 12.11 8.12 3.91
C GLU A 19 12.94 7.12 3.09
N ALA A 20 13.98 6.53 3.67
CA ALA A 20 14.84 5.55 3.01
C ALA A 20 14.05 4.32 2.50
N ILE A 21 14.49 3.74 1.38
CA ILE A 21 13.84 2.57 0.78
C ILE A 21 14.12 1.33 1.64
N ARG A 22 13.06 0.62 2.02
CA ARG A 22 13.13 -0.58 2.86
C ARG A 22 12.38 -1.74 2.22
N ALA A 23 12.98 -2.92 2.26
CA ALA A 23 12.27 -4.16 1.96
C ALA A 23 11.60 -4.66 3.25
N LEU A 24 10.28 -4.83 3.20
CA LEU A 24 9.47 -5.32 4.33
C LEU A 24 8.94 -6.71 4.00
N GLU A 25 9.21 -7.67 4.87
CA GLU A 25 8.53 -8.96 4.85
C GLU A 25 7.29 -8.87 5.73
N VAL A 26 6.11 -9.16 5.18
CA VAL A 26 4.83 -9.02 5.89
C VAL A 26 4.00 -10.29 5.82
N VAL A 27 3.27 -10.58 6.89
CA VAL A 27 2.31 -11.69 7.00
C VAL A 27 1.00 -11.14 7.52
N ASP A 28 -0.12 -11.54 6.91
CA ASP A 28 -1.47 -11.06 7.22
C ASP A 28 -1.61 -9.53 7.16
N PHE A 29 -0.96 -8.89 6.18
CA PHE A 29 -1.08 -7.45 5.98
C PHE A 29 -2.46 -7.12 5.37
N PRO A 30 -3.33 -6.39 6.09
CA PRO A 30 -4.65 -6.07 5.58
C PRO A 30 -4.55 -5.04 4.45
N ALA A 31 -5.19 -5.33 3.31
CA ALA A 31 -5.28 -4.42 2.17
C ALA A 31 -6.64 -4.55 1.47
N ILE A 32 -7.03 -3.50 0.75
CA ILE A 32 -8.23 -3.47 -0.09
C ILE A 32 -7.80 -3.15 -1.51
N VAL A 33 -8.35 -3.87 -2.49
CA VAL A 33 -8.12 -3.58 -3.91
C VAL A 33 -8.97 -2.38 -4.30
N ILE A 34 -8.31 -1.23 -4.48
CA ILE A 34 -8.94 0.01 -4.96
C ILE A 34 -8.93 0.07 -6.49
N ASN A 35 -7.78 -0.23 -7.09
CA ASN A 35 -7.59 -0.25 -8.53
C ASN A 35 -7.23 -1.67 -8.97
N ASP A 36 -7.92 -2.18 -9.98
CA ASP A 36 -7.62 -3.50 -10.54
C ASP A 36 -6.87 -3.40 -11.88
N THR A 37 -6.41 -4.55 -12.38
CA THR A 37 -5.65 -4.64 -13.64
C THR A 37 -6.52 -4.49 -14.89
N LYS A 38 -7.83 -4.26 -14.73
CA LYS A 38 -8.80 -4.07 -15.82
C LYS A 38 -9.22 -2.61 -15.97
N GLY A 39 -8.59 -1.71 -15.22
CA GLY A 39 -8.88 -0.27 -15.26
C GLY A 39 -10.06 0.14 -14.39
N ARG A 40 -10.54 -0.73 -13.48
CA ARG A 40 -11.57 -0.34 -12.52
C ARG A 40 -10.96 0.45 -11.37
N ASP A 41 -11.70 1.45 -10.92
CA ASP A 41 -11.34 2.31 -9.79
C ASP A 41 -12.55 2.42 -8.85
N LEU A 42 -12.38 1.90 -7.62
CA LEU A 42 -13.44 1.86 -6.63
C LEU A 42 -13.93 3.26 -6.21
N TYR A 43 -13.06 4.27 -6.20
CA TYR A 43 -13.46 5.64 -5.87
C TYR A 43 -14.30 6.25 -6.99
N VAL A 44 -13.90 6.06 -8.25
CA VAL A 44 -14.66 6.58 -9.41
C VAL A 44 -16.02 5.88 -9.53
N GLU A 45 -16.05 4.55 -9.44
CA GLU A 45 -17.28 3.76 -9.51
C GLU A 45 -18.28 4.18 -8.43
N ASN A 46 -17.82 4.34 -7.18
CA ASN A 46 -18.69 4.74 -6.08
C ASN A 46 -19.16 6.18 -6.20
N VAL A 47 -18.28 7.12 -6.56
CA VAL A 47 -18.70 8.52 -6.78
C VAL A 47 -19.76 8.59 -7.88
N ASN A 48 -19.59 7.88 -8.99
CA ASN A 48 -20.55 7.86 -10.08
C ASN A 48 -21.89 7.20 -9.69
N LYS A 49 -21.86 6.17 -8.84
CA LYS A 49 -23.07 5.49 -8.36
C LYS A 49 -23.99 6.38 -7.54
N TYR A 50 -23.44 7.35 -6.80
CA TYR A 50 -24.20 8.24 -5.92
C TYR A 50 -24.25 9.70 -6.40
N ARG A 51 -23.64 10.00 -7.56
CA ARG A 51 -23.80 11.28 -8.24
C ARG A 51 -25.22 11.35 -8.81
N LYS A 52 -26.03 12.25 -8.27
CA LYS A 52 -27.32 12.66 -8.87
C LYS A 52 -27.08 13.50 -10.11
#